data_AF-A0A438IH77-F1
#
_entry.id   AF-A0A438IH77-F1
#
_cell.length_a   1.000
_cell.length_b   1.000
_cell.length_c   1.000
_cell.angle_alpha   90.00
_cell.angle_beta   90.00
_cell.angle_gamma   90.00
#
_symmetry.space_group_name_H-M   'P 1'
#
loop_
_entity.id
_entity.type
_entity.pdbx_description
1 polymer ?
#
loop_
_entity_poly.entity_id
_entity_poly.type
_entity_poly.pdbx_seq_one_letter_code
_entity_poly.pdbx_strand_id
1 'polypeptide(L)'
;MLPCVQVPLIQYCQQLASTLSSHDTCFTQAADSLFFMHEGLQQARAPIYDVPSAVEVLLTGTYERLPKCVEDVGVQGTLTGDQQKAALKKLDTLVRSKLLEVSLPKEISEVKVSDGTALLCVNGEFKVLVTLGYRGHLSMWRILHLELLVGERGGLVKLEELRRHALGDDLERRMAAAENPFMMLYSVLHELCVALIMDTVIRQEGVLVSMQMNQDGEADSAGLRTPGLKIVYWLDLDKNSGTSDSGSCPFIKVEPGPDLQIKCLHSTFVIDPLTGKEAEFSLDQNCIDVEKLLLRAICCSRYTRLLEIQKELAKNSQICRTMGMFFYIAMQMNLKLTIKRYPDL
;
A
#
# COMPACT_ATOMS: atom_id res chain seq x y z
N MET A 1 70.28 70.75 -46.87
CA MET A 1 71.46 70.27 -46.11
C MET A 1 71.21 70.54 -44.63
N LEU A 2 70.39 69.71 -43.96
CA LEU A 2 70.03 69.88 -42.53
C LEU A 2 69.60 68.60 -41.75
N PRO A 3 69.80 67.33 -42.20
CA PRO A 3 69.41 66.18 -41.37
C PRO A 3 70.51 65.64 -40.44
N CYS A 4 71.79 66.01 -40.59
CA CYS A 4 72.88 65.31 -39.88
C CYS A 4 73.16 65.78 -38.43
N VAL A 5 72.67 66.95 -38.00
CA VAL A 5 72.98 67.49 -36.65
C VAL A 5 72.02 66.96 -35.57
N GLN A 6 70.84 66.45 -35.94
CA GLN A 6 69.85 65.94 -34.99
C GLN A 6 70.01 64.45 -34.64
N VAL A 7 70.80 63.69 -35.41
CA VAL A 7 71.01 62.25 -35.21
C VAL A 7 71.60 61.91 -33.83
N PRO A 8 72.60 62.64 -33.28
CA PRO A 8 73.16 62.33 -31.96
C PRO A 8 72.17 62.59 -30.82
N LEU A 9 71.32 63.61 -30.95
CA LEU A 9 70.29 63.93 -29.95
C LEU A 9 69.19 62.87 -29.94
N ILE A 10 68.78 62.39 -31.12
CA ILE A 10 67.81 61.30 -31.25
C ILE A 10 68.38 60.00 -30.65
N GLN A 11 69.66 59.69 -30.92
CA GLN A 11 70.34 58.54 -30.31
C GLN A 11 70.42 58.65 -28.78
N TYR A 12 70.68 59.84 -28.25
CA TYR A 12 70.69 60.08 -26.80
C TYR A 12 69.29 59.91 -26.18
N CYS A 13 68.25 60.47 -26.81
CA CYS A 13 66.87 60.25 -26.36
C CYS A 13 66.44 58.78 -26.44
N GLN A 14 66.91 58.03 -27.46
CA GLN A 14 66.68 56.59 -27.57
C GLN A 14 67.38 55.81 -26.46
N GLN A 15 68.61 56.19 -26.09
CA GLN A 15 69.32 55.62 -24.94
C GLN A 15 68.63 55.94 -23.62
N LEU A 16 68.13 57.17 -23.45
CA LEU A 16 67.38 57.54 -22.25
C LEU A 16 66.04 56.80 -22.15
N ALA A 17 65.36 56.59 -23.28
CA ALA A 17 64.14 55.80 -23.33
C ALA A 17 64.39 54.32 -23.00
N SER A 18 65.50 53.75 -23.48
CA SER A 18 65.85 52.36 -23.17
C SER A 18 66.27 52.18 -21.71
N THR A 19 67.00 53.14 -21.12
CA THR A 19 67.31 53.10 -19.68
C THR A 19 66.04 53.25 -18.85
N LEU A 20 65.14 54.17 -19.19
CA LEU A 20 63.87 54.33 -18.49
C LEU A 20 63.02 53.04 -18.58
N SER A 21 62.95 52.41 -19.76
CA SER A 21 62.26 51.12 -19.92
C SER A 21 62.92 49.99 -19.11
N SER A 22 64.25 49.98 -19.01
CA SER A 22 64.96 49.03 -18.15
C SER A 22 64.68 49.24 -16.66
N HIS A 23 64.48 50.48 -16.22
CA HIS A 23 64.10 50.77 -14.84
C HIS A 23 62.66 50.32 -14.54
N ASP A 24 61.72 50.57 -15.46
CA ASP A 24 60.33 50.15 -15.32
C ASP A 24 60.18 48.63 -15.24
N THR A 25 60.89 47.90 -16.12
CA THR A 25 60.95 46.43 -16.06
C THR A 25 61.60 45.94 -14.76
N CYS A 26 62.66 46.60 -14.28
CA CYS A 26 63.30 46.26 -13.01
C CYS A 26 62.37 46.46 -11.80
N PHE A 27 61.59 47.54 -11.76
CA PHE A 27 60.59 47.76 -10.70
C PHE A 27 59.50 46.69 -10.72
N THR A 28 59.03 46.31 -11.91
CA THR A 28 58.02 45.25 -12.06
C THR A 28 58.57 43.91 -11.55
N GLN A 29 59.78 43.54 -11.99
CA GLN A 29 60.45 42.30 -11.54
C GLN A 29 60.72 42.27 -10.03
N ALA A 30 61.10 43.40 -9.44
CA ALA A 30 61.30 43.50 -8.00
C ALA A 30 59.98 43.34 -7.25
N ALA A 31 58.89 43.95 -7.71
CA ALA A 31 57.57 43.80 -7.13
C ALA A 31 57.09 42.33 -7.20
N ASP A 32 57.26 41.68 -8.35
CA ASP A 32 56.92 40.27 -8.53
C ASP A 32 57.75 39.37 -7.59
N SER A 33 59.05 39.62 -7.50
CA SER A 33 59.95 38.86 -6.62
C SER A 33 59.54 38.99 -5.15
N LEU A 34 59.16 40.19 -4.71
CA LEU A 34 58.67 40.41 -3.34
C LEU A 34 57.32 39.73 -3.10
N PHE A 35 56.42 39.73 -4.09
CA PHE A 35 55.12 39.07 -4.00
C PHE A 35 55.28 37.54 -3.84
N PHE A 36 56.11 36.90 -4.66
CA PHE A 36 56.36 35.46 -4.55
C PHE A 36 57.12 35.10 -3.28
N MET A 37 58.06 35.95 -2.83
CA MET A 37 58.78 35.73 -1.58
C MET A 37 57.85 35.80 -0.35
N HIS A 38 56.79 36.62 -0.38
CA HIS A 38 55.82 36.71 0.71
C HIS A 38 55.11 35.37 0.95
N GLU A 39 54.76 34.61 -0.09
CA GLU A 39 54.17 33.27 0.06
C GLU A 39 55.15 32.29 0.73
N GLY A 40 56.43 32.31 0.30
CA GLY A 40 57.48 31.52 0.93
C GLY A 40 57.71 31.88 2.41
N LEU A 41 57.62 33.17 2.76
CA LEU A 41 57.71 33.63 4.14
C LEU A 41 56.51 33.18 4.99
N GLN A 42 55.30 33.14 4.42
CA GLN A 42 54.14 32.61 5.11
C GLN A 42 54.29 31.11 5.43
N GLN A 43 54.87 30.34 4.51
CA GLN A 43 55.15 28.91 4.73
C GLN A 43 56.27 28.67 5.75
N ALA A 44 57.26 29.58 5.82
CA ALA A 44 58.34 29.51 6.81
C ALA A 44 57.87 29.90 8.22
N ARG A 45 56.73 30.58 8.36
CA ARG A 45 56.16 30.94 9.66
C ARG A 45 55.58 29.68 10.32
N ALA A 46 55.97 29.42 11.57
CA ALA A 46 55.38 28.35 12.35
C ALA A 46 53.84 28.52 12.43
N PRO A 47 53.06 27.46 12.19
CA PRO A 47 51.61 27.49 12.38
C PRO A 47 51.26 27.90 13.82
N ILE A 48 50.10 28.53 13.99
CA ILE A 48 49.55 28.75 15.32
C ILE A 48 48.99 27.40 15.78
N TYR A 49 49.65 26.79 16.76
CA TYR A 49 49.21 25.51 17.32
C TYR A 49 48.02 25.70 18.26
N ASP A 50 46.96 24.93 18.04
CA ASP A 50 45.79 24.90 18.92
C ASP A 50 46.04 23.97 20.11
N VAL A 51 46.88 24.45 21.03
CA VAL A 51 47.24 23.73 22.27
C VAL A 51 46.02 23.40 23.13
N PRO A 52 45.02 24.29 23.33
CA PRO A 52 43.83 23.95 24.11
C PRO A 52 43.05 22.75 23.57
N SER A 53 42.82 22.68 22.25
CA SER A 53 42.12 21.54 21.66
C SER A 53 42.97 20.26 21.70
N ALA A 54 44.29 20.37 21.52
CA ALA A 54 45.20 19.23 21.65
C ALA A 54 45.19 18.65 23.08
N VAL A 55 45.14 19.51 24.11
CA VAL A 55 45.04 19.08 25.51
C VAL A 55 43.69 18.40 25.78
N GLU A 56 42.60 18.94 25.24
CA GLU A 56 41.26 18.34 25.37
C GLU A 56 41.24 16.92 24.78
N VAL A 57 41.67 16.76 23.53
CA VAL A 57 41.74 15.45 22.86
C VAL A 57 42.63 14.47 23.63
N LEU A 58 43.73 14.94 24.20
CA LEU A 58 44.64 14.11 24.99
C LEU A 58 44.00 13.64 26.31
N LEU A 59 43.16 14.46 26.93
CA LEU A 59 42.48 14.14 28.19
C LEU A 59 41.20 13.32 28.01
N THR A 60 40.35 13.69 27.06
CA THR A 60 39.04 13.05 26.84
C THR A 60 39.09 11.93 25.81
N GLY A 61 40.14 11.89 24.97
CA GLY A 61 40.25 10.96 23.84
C GLY A 61 39.34 11.29 22.66
N THR A 62 38.57 12.39 22.73
CA THR A 62 37.57 12.78 21.72
C THR A 62 37.58 14.29 21.49
N TYR A 63 37.25 14.73 20.27
CA TYR A 63 37.03 16.14 19.97
C TYR A 63 35.60 16.55 20.38
N GLU A 64 35.41 17.32 21.46
CA GLU A 64 34.08 17.83 21.81
C GLU A 64 33.73 19.10 21.03
N ARG A 65 34.73 19.88 20.62
CA ARG A 65 34.58 21.12 19.84
C ARG A 65 34.80 20.91 18.34
N LEU A 66 34.00 20.04 17.73
CA LEU A 66 34.00 19.86 16.28
C LEU A 66 33.51 21.13 15.57
N PRO A 67 34.16 21.56 14.48
CA PRO A 67 33.64 22.61 13.62
C PRO A 67 32.26 22.22 13.08
N LYS A 68 31.31 23.16 13.07
CA LYS A 68 29.92 22.92 12.64
C LYS A 68 29.79 22.32 11.22
N CYS A 69 30.79 22.51 10.37
CA CYS A 69 30.83 21.93 9.02
C CYS A 69 31.03 20.40 8.99
N VAL A 70 31.41 19.76 10.10
CA VAL A 70 31.55 18.29 10.17
C VAL A 70 30.20 17.61 10.44
N GLU A 71 29.20 18.33 10.97
CA GLU A 71 27.85 17.79 11.16
C GLU A 71 27.20 17.38 9.82
N ASP A 72 27.57 18.05 8.72
CA ASP A 72 27.10 17.72 7.36
C ASP A 72 27.70 16.41 6.79
N VAL A 73 28.73 15.83 7.41
CA VAL A 73 29.48 14.67 6.88
C VAL A 73 29.03 13.33 7.50
N GLY A 74 27.97 13.34 8.31
CA GLY A 74 27.11 12.15 8.41
C GLY A 74 27.58 11.02 9.33
N VAL A 75 28.12 11.33 10.51
CA VAL A 75 28.19 10.35 11.60
C VAL A 75 27.60 10.96 12.87
N GLN A 76 26.29 10.81 13.04
CA GLN A 76 25.68 11.02 14.35
C GLN A 76 26.16 9.92 15.29
N GLY A 77 26.64 10.30 16.48
CA GLY A 77 27.09 9.34 17.49
C GLY A 77 25.97 8.37 17.87
N THR A 78 26.30 7.08 17.97
CA THR A 78 25.38 6.05 18.42
C THR A 78 24.93 6.35 19.85
N LEU A 79 23.62 6.54 20.05
CA LEU A 79 23.06 6.80 21.38
C LEU A 79 23.37 5.63 22.32
N THR A 80 23.81 5.92 23.54
CA THR A 80 23.96 4.90 24.60
C THR A 80 22.58 4.30 24.92
N GLY A 81 22.50 3.03 25.30
CA GLY A 81 21.21 2.33 25.52
C GLY A 81 20.25 3.03 26.50
N ASP A 82 20.79 3.71 27.52
CA ASP A 82 19.98 4.50 28.46
C ASP A 82 19.43 5.79 27.84
N GLN A 83 20.23 6.46 27.00
CA GLN A 83 19.79 7.64 26.25
C GLN A 83 18.74 7.24 25.19
N GLN A 84 18.91 6.08 24.55
CA GLN A 84 17.94 5.55 23.60
C GLN A 84 16.58 5.29 24.27
N LYS A 85 16.56 4.60 25.42
CA LYS A 85 15.31 4.36 26.16
C LYS A 85 14.61 5.66 26.57
N ALA A 86 15.38 6.65 27.04
CA ALA A 86 14.84 7.97 27.37
C ALA A 86 14.28 8.69 26.13
N ALA A 87 14.97 8.60 24.99
CA ALA A 87 14.53 9.18 23.71
C ALA A 87 13.26 8.49 23.19
N LEU A 88 13.18 7.16 23.23
CA LEU A 88 11.99 6.39 22.82
C LEU A 88 10.78 6.74 23.68
N LYS A 89 10.95 6.95 24.99
CA LYS A 89 9.86 7.40 25.87
C LYS A 89 9.36 8.80 25.51
N LYS A 90 10.27 9.72 25.15
CA LYS A 90 9.90 11.06 24.65
C LYS A 90 9.17 10.96 23.32
N LEU A 91 9.65 10.11 22.40
CA LEU A 91 9.03 9.90 21.10
C LEU A 91 7.63 9.27 21.25
N ASP A 92 7.45 8.29 22.13
CA ASP A 92 6.14 7.70 22.44
C ASP A 92 5.15 8.77 22.93
N THR A 93 5.61 9.68 23.78
CA THR A 93 4.79 10.80 24.26
C THR A 93 4.40 11.74 23.13
N LEU A 94 5.33 12.08 22.24
CA LEU A 94 5.09 12.95 21.08
C LEU A 94 4.17 12.31 20.03
N VAL A 95 4.35 11.01 19.76
CA VAL A 95 3.50 10.26 18.84
C VAL A 95 2.07 10.22 19.38
N ARG A 96 1.88 9.93 20.68
CA ARG A 96 0.56 9.95 21.31
C ARG A 96 -0.09 11.33 21.26
N SER A 97 0.64 12.40 21.57
CA SER A 97 0.08 13.75 21.51
C SER A 97 -0.33 14.12 20.09
N LYS A 98 0.50 13.78 19.08
CA LYS A 98 0.18 14.07 17.69
C LYS A 98 -0.98 13.25 17.16
N LEU A 99 -1.11 12.00 17.60
CA LEU A 99 -2.21 11.13 17.20
C LEU A 99 -3.57 11.62 17.74
N LEU A 100 -3.59 12.35 18.87
CA LEU A 100 -4.80 13.01 19.39
C LEU A 100 -5.19 14.27 18.61
N GLU A 101 -4.24 14.94 17.96
CA GLU A 101 -4.51 16.12 17.14
C GLU A 101 -5.09 15.78 15.76
N VAL A 102 -4.79 14.59 15.23
CA VAL A 102 -5.15 14.20 13.87
C VAL A 102 -6.44 13.39 13.86
N SER A 103 -7.29 13.63 12.85
CA SER A 103 -8.49 12.83 12.64
C SER A 103 -8.13 11.43 12.11
N LEU A 104 -8.63 10.39 12.79
CA LEU A 104 -8.49 9.00 12.38
C LEU A 104 -9.78 8.51 11.70
N PRO A 105 -9.70 7.79 10.58
CA PRO A 105 -10.84 7.09 9.99
C PRO A 105 -11.50 6.14 11.01
N LYS A 106 -12.82 5.98 10.92
CA LYS A 106 -13.62 5.15 11.85
C LYS A 106 -13.35 3.66 11.65
N GLU A 107 -12.76 3.30 10.52
CA GLU A 107 -12.48 1.96 10.05
C GLU A 107 -11.19 1.39 10.68
N ILE A 108 -10.36 2.25 11.29
CA ILE A 108 -9.16 1.82 12.01
C ILE A 108 -9.59 1.13 13.31
N SER A 109 -9.36 -0.17 13.35
CA SER A 109 -9.84 -1.04 14.42
C SER A 109 -8.93 -1.00 15.65
N GLU A 110 -7.62 -0.89 15.44
CA GLU A 110 -6.65 -0.90 16.54
C GLU A 110 -5.50 0.07 16.29
N VAL A 111 -5.20 0.89 17.31
CA VAL A 111 -4.02 1.76 17.34
C VAL A 111 -3.18 1.40 18.56
N LYS A 112 -1.97 0.87 18.33
CA LYS A 112 -1.01 0.55 19.39
C LYS A 112 0.19 1.46 19.26
N VAL A 113 0.56 2.14 20.34
CA VAL A 113 1.79 2.95 20.36
C VAL A 113 2.81 2.26 21.26
N SER A 114 3.96 1.92 20.67
CA SER A 114 5.08 1.23 21.33
C SER A 114 6.41 1.68 20.73
N ASP A 115 7.43 1.84 21.58
CA ASP A 115 8.80 2.19 21.17
C ASP A 115 8.89 3.41 20.22
N GLY A 116 8.06 4.42 20.44
CA GLY A 116 8.05 5.63 19.59
C GLY A 116 7.50 5.43 18.18
N THR A 117 6.76 4.34 17.96
CA THR A 117 6.04 4.05 16.73
C THR A 117 4.55 3.86 17.02
N ALA A 118 3.71 4.29 16.09
CA ALA A 118 2.28 3.99 16.10
C ALA A 118 2.00 2.90 15.07
N LEU A 119 1.41 1.81 15.54
CA LEU A 119 0.90 0.73 14.73
C LEU A 119 -0.59 0.97 14.48
N LEU A 120 -0.95 1.15 13.21
CA LEU A 120 -2.34 1.24 12.76
C LEU A 120 -2.75 -0.07 12.08
N CYS A 121 -3.87 -0.63 12.52
CA CYS A 121 -4.40 -1.88 11.98
C CYS A 121 -5.84 -1.73 11.52
N VAL A 122 -6.11 -2.13 10.29
CA VAL A 122 -7.45 -2.32 9.73
C VAL A 122 -7.62 -3.82 9.52
N ASN A 123 -8.60 -4.41 10.20
CA ASN A 123 -8.85 -5.85 10.15
C ASN A 123 -9.13 -6.29 8.71
N GLY A 124 -8.43 -7.31 8.22
CA GLY A 124 -8.65 -7.85 6.87
C GLY A 124 -7.90 -7.13 5.74
N GLU A 125 -7.42 -5.91 5.97
CA GLU A 125 -6.85 -5.08 4.89
C GLU A 125 -5.34 -4.88 5.03
N PHE A 126 -4.90 -4.15 6.05
CA PHE A 126 -3.49 -3.77 6.18
C PHE A 126 -3.08 -3.38 7.59
N LYS A 127 -1.76 -3.39 7.80
CA LYS A 127 -1.06 -3.01 9.03
C LYS A 127 0.09 -2.07 8.69
N VAL A 128 0.10 -0.88 9.30
CA VAL A 128 1.12 0.16 9.04
C VAL A 128 1.83 0.54 10.33
N LEU A 129 3.16 0.55 10.30
CA LEU A 129 4.01 1.11 11.34
C LEU A 129 4.46 2.51 10.91
N VAL A 130 4.02 3.52 11.65
CA VAL A 130 4.38 4.92 11.40
C VAL A 130 5.16 5.53 12.56
N THR A 131 5.98 6.52 12.27
CA THR A 131 6.70 7.33 13.25
C THR A 131 6.69 8.80 12.84
N LEU A 132 7.16 9.69 13.72
CA LEU A 132 7.29 11.11 13.43
C LEU A 132 8.69 11.42 12.90
N GLY A 133 8.78 12.27 11.87
CA GLY A 133 10.05 12.73 11.30
C GLY A 133 10.23 12.38 9.82
N TYR A 134 9.56 13.12 8.93
CA TYR A 134 9.78 13.05 7.49
C TYR A 134 10.69 14.19 7.02
N ARG A 135 11.81 13.88 6.33
CA ARG A 135 12.78 14.87 5.82
C ARG A 135 13.20 15.94 6.84
N GLY A 136 13.42 15.52 8.09
CA GLY A 136 13.81 16.41 9.19
C GLY A 136 12.66 17.19 9.85
N HIS A 137 11.42 17.02 9.40
CA HIS A 137 10.25 17.68 9.96
C HIS A 137 9.56 16.76 10.97
N LEU A 138 9.65 17.08 12.25
CA LEU A 138 9.10 16.28 13.36
C LEU A 138 7.55 16.29 13.42
N SER A 139 6.90 17.19 12.69
CA SER A 139 5.43 17.27 12.59
C SER A 139 4.85 16.31 11.56
N MET A 140 5.68 15.78 10.66
CA MET A 140 5.26 14.94 9.54
C MET A 140 5.44 13.45 9.86
N TRP A 141 4.56 12.63 9.31
CA TRP A 141 4.56 11.18 9.52
C TRP A 141 5.47 10.48 8.51
N ARG A 142 6.13 9.43 8.96
CA ARG A 142 7.00 8.55 8.19
C ARG A 142 6.54 7.10 8.35
N ILE A 143 6.54 6.33 7.27
CA ILE A 143 6.19 4.92 7.25
C ILE A 143 7.47 4.10 7.40
N LEU A 144 7.53 3.27 8.43
CA LEU A 144 8.65 2.35 8.65
C LEU A 144 8.39 1.01 7.99
N HIS A 145 7.17 0.52 8.10
CA HIS A 145 6.80 -0.79 7.58
C HIS A 145 5.31 -0.85 7.22
N LEU A 146 5.01 -1.56 6.15
CA LEU A 146 3.67 -1.72 5.59
C LEU A 146 3.47 -3.19 5.23
N GLU A 147 2.45 -3.80 5.83
CA GLU A 147 2.02 -5.18 5.57
C GLU A 147 0.57 -5.18 5.10
N LEU A 148 0.31 -5.85 3.97
CA LEU A 148 -1.07 -6.13 3.55
C LEU A 148 -1.52 -7.45 4.17
N LEU A 149 -2.72 -7.44 4.73
CA LEU A 149 -3.38 -8.58 5.35
C LEU A 149 -4.32 -9.31 4.38
N VAL A 150 -4.43 -8.81 3.15
CA VAL A 150 -5.13 -9.47 2.05
C VAL A 150 -4.36 -10.73 1.62
N GLY A 151 -5.03 -11.87 1.50
CA GLY A 151 -4.38 -13.15 1.20
C GLY A 151 -5.27 -14.18 0.53
N GLU A 152 -4.63 -15.22 -0.03
CA GLU A 152 -5.30 -16.40 -0.59
C GLU A 152 -4.94 -17.66 0.23
N ARG A 153 -5.47 -18.83 -0.15
CA ARG A 153 -5.07 -20.12 0.45
C ARG A 153 -3.55 -20.38 0.45
N GLY A 154 -2.79 -19.72 -0.43
CA GLY A 154 -1.31 -19.77 -0.50
C GLY A 154 -0.58 -18.87 0.50
N GLY A 155 -1.29 -18.09 1.29
CA GLY A 155 -0.75 -17.12 2.25
C GLY A 155 -1.07 -15.67 1.89
N LEU A 156 -0.65 -14.76 2.77
CA LEU A 156 -0.82 -13.32 2.59
C LEU A 156 -0.04 -12.81 1.37
N VAL A 157 -0.56 -11.78 0.70
CA VAL A 157 0.13 -11.11 -0.40
C VAL A 157 1.38 -10.42 0.13
N LYS A 158 2.53 -11.08 -0.03
CA LYS A 158 3.83 -10.48 0.32
C LYS A 158 4.23 -9.50 -0.77
N LEU A 159 4.19 -8.20 -0.49
CA LEU A 159 4.85 -7.25 -1.37
C LEU A 159 6.37 -7.46 -1.31
N GLU A 160 6.96 -7.51 -2.50
CA GLU A 160 8.41 -7.42 -2.67
C GLU A 160 8.95 -6.14 -2.03
N GLU A 161 10.18 -6.22 -1.50
CA GLU A 161 10.77 -5.16 -0.71
C GLU A 161 10.88 -3.83 -1.46
N LEU A 162 11.28 -3.86 -2.74
CA LEU A 162 11.35 -2.67 -3.57
C LEU A 162 9.98 -2.00 -3.78
N ARG A 163 8.91 -2.80 -3.91
CA ARG A 163 7.54 -2.27 -4.08
C ARG A 163 7.02 -1.65 -2.79
N ARG A 164 7.36 -2.22 -1.62
CA ARG A 164 7.03 -1.63 -0.31
C ARG A 164 7.66 -0.27 -0.11
N HIS A 165 8.94 -0.13 -0.44
CA HIS A 165 9.64 1.15 -0.32
C HIS A 165 9.05 2.20 -1.26
N ALA A 166 8.81 1.85 -2.54
CA ALA A 166 8.22 2.79 -3.49
C ALA A 166 6.81 3.25 -3.10
N LEU A 167 5.97 2.32 -2.60
CA LEU A 167 4.63 2.63 -2.11
C LEU A 167 4.69 3.48 -0.83
N GLY A 168 5.59 3.14 0.11
CA GLY A 168 5.85 3.92 1.32
C GLY A 168 6.25 5.36 1.00
N ASP A 169 7.21 5.55 0.10
CA ASP A 169 7.68 6.88 -0.33
C ASP A 169 6.56 7.72 -1.00
N ASP A 170 5.66 7.09 -1.76
CA ASP A 170 4.51 7.79 -2.34
C ASP A 170 3.48 8.19 -1.30
N LEU A 171 3.17 7.28 -0.37
CA LEU A 171 2.26 7.55 0.74
C LEU A 171 2.80 8.66 1.65
N GLU A 172 4.09 8.63 2.01
CA GLU A 172 4.72 9.69 2.80
C GLU A 172 4.61 11.06 2.12
N ARG A 173 4.87 11.13 0.80
CA ARG A 173 4.71 12.36 0.02
C ARG A 173 3.26 12.87 0.03
N ARG A 174 2.28 11.99 -0.15
CA ARG A 174 0.85 12.35 -0.14
C ARG A 174 0.37 12.75 1.25
N MET A 175 0.81 12.04 2.29
CA MET A 175 0.50 12.36 3.69
C MET A 175 1.07 13.72 4.09
N ALA A 176 2.27 14.07 3.63
CA ALA A 176 2.89 15.36 3.93
C ALA A 176 2.17 16.55 3.26
N ALA A 177 1.52 16.33 2.11
CA ALA A 177 0.78 17.36 1.38
C ALA A 177 -0.69 17.50 1.85
N ALA A 178 -1.22 16.50 2.55
CA ALA A 178 -2.63 16.43 2.91
C ALA A 178 -2.92 17.06 4.28
N GLU A 179 -4.12 17.65 4.41
CA GLU A 179 -4.61 18.17 5.70
C GLU A 179 -4.90 17.04 6.69
N ASN A 180 -5.39 15.89 6.19
CA ASN A 180 -5.68 14.70 6.98
C ASN A 180 -4.84 13.51 6.50
N PRO A 181 -3.65 13.28 7.08
CA PRO A 181 -2.71 12.28 6.57
C PRO A 181 -3.24 10.85 6.69
N PHE A 182 -3.94 10.51 7.78
CA PHE A 182 -4.48 9.16 7.98
C PHE A 182 -5.70 8.86 7.11
N MET A 183 -6.50 9.86 6.74
CA MET A 183 -7.58 9.69 5.77
C MET A 183 -7.03 9.39 4.37
N MET A 184 -5.97 10.10 3.96
CA MET A 184 -5.29 9.83 2.69
C MET A 184 -4.57 8.48 2.68
N LEU A 185 -3.94 8.11 3.79
CA LEU A 185 -3.33 6.78 3.95
C LEU A 185 -4.38 5.68 3.80
N TYR A 186 -5.50 5.82 4.50
CA TYR A 186 -6.60 4.87 4.45
C TYR A 186 -7.19 4.77 3.06
N SER A 187 -7.54 5.88 2.39
CA SER A 187 -8.19 5.84 1.08
C SER A 187 -7.33 5.13 0.02
N VAL A 188 -6.02 5.44 -0.04
CA VAL A 188 -5.10 4.84 -1.01
C VAL A 188 -4.88 3.35 -0.73
N LEU A 189 -4.68 2.99 0.54
CA LEU A 189 -4.46 1.58 0.91
C LEU A 189 -5.73 0.75 0.77
N HIS A 190 -6.90 1.32 1.11
CA HIS A 190 -8.18 0.66 0.97
C HIS A 190 -8.51 0.39 -0.51
N GLU A 191 -8.34 1.40 -1.38
CA GLU A 191 -8.50 1.24 -2.83
C GLU A 191 -7.56 0.17 -3.40
N LEU A 192 -6.30 0.15 -2.95
CA LEU A 192 -5.33 -0.89 -3.32
C LEU A 192 -5.77 -2.28 -2.84
N CYS A 193 -6.26 -2.41 -1.60
CA CYS A 193 -6.73 -3.67 -1.05
C CYS A 193 -7.94 -4.20 -1.83
N VAL A 194 -8.91 -3.35 -2.15
CA VAL A 194 -10.08 -3.70 -2.96
C VAL A 194 -9.65 -4.16 -4.35
N ALA A 195 -8.73 -3.45 -4.99
CA ALA A 195 -8.19 -3.84 -6.29
C ALA A 195 -7.48 -5.21 -6.24
N LEU A 196 -6.69 -5.46 -5.19
CA LEU A 196 -6.03 -6.76 -4.98
C LEU A 196 -7.06 -7.87 -4.76
N ILE A 197 -8.08 -7.64 -3.94
CA ILE A 197 -9.13 -8.64 -3.70
C ILE A 197 -9.83 -8.97 -5.03
N MET A 198 -10.22 -7.97 -5.82
CA MET A 198 -10.85 -8.23 -7.12
C MET A 198 -9.92 -8.96 -8.09
N ASP A 199 -8.64 -8.62 -8.14
CA ASP A 199 -7.64 -9.34 -8.96
C ASP A 199 -7.50 -10.80 -8.53
N THR A 200 -7.41 -11.07 -7.22
CA THR A 200 -7.34 -12.45 -6.69
C THR A 200 -8.59 -13.27 -7.04
N VAL A 201 -9.77 -12.66 -6.92
CA VAL A 201 -11.06 -13.30 -7.22
C VAL A 201 -11.17 -13.64 -8.71
N ILE A 202 -10.79 -12.71 -9.59
CA ILE A 202 -10.75 -12.92 -11.05
C ILE A 202 -9.72 -14.01 -11.41
N ARG A 203 -8.54 -14.00 -10.77
CA ARG A 203 -7.48 -14.98 -11.03
C ARG A 203 -7.87 -16.39 -10.58
N GLN A 204 -8.58 -16.55 -9.46
CA GLN A 204 -9.09 -17.85 -9.01
C GLN A 204 -10.13 -18.43 -9.97
N GLU A 205 -10.97 -17.59 -10.60
CA GLU A 205 -11.92 -18.05 -11.61
C GLU A 205 -11.24 -18.54 -12.89
N GLY A 206 -10.19 -17.86 -13.36
CA GLY A 206 -9.42 -18.29 -14.54
C GLY A 206 -8.85 -19.72 -14.42
N VAL A 207 -8.71 -20.23 -13.19
CA VAL A 207 -8.31 -21.61 -12.90
C VAL A 207 -9.53 -22.56 -12.82
N LEU A 208 -10.70 -22.05 -12.43
CA LEU A 208 -11.94 -22.82 -12.26
C LEU A 208 -12.78 -22.93 -13.55
N VAL A 209 -12.64 -21.96 -14.48
CA VAL A 209 -13.47 -21.83 -15.68
C VAL A 209 -12.59 -21.76 -16.93
N SER A 210 -12.22 -22.93 -17.46
CA SER A 210 -11.80 -23.08 -18.86
C SER A 210 -12.99 -23.16 -19.84
N MET A 211 -14.19 -22.73 -19.45
CA MET A 211 -15.37 -22.76 -20.30
C MET A 211 -16.21 -21.47 -20.22
N GLN A 212 -16.12 -20.68 -21.30
CA GLN A 212 -17.00 -19.58 -21.72
C GLN A 212 -16.88 -18.23 -20.99
N MET A 213 -15.99 -17.38 -21.53
CA MET A 213 -16.17 -15.93 -21.44
C MET A 213 -17.40 -15.50 -22.26
N ASN A 214 -18.49 -15.15 -21.58
CA ASN A 214 -19.53 -14.31 -22.18
C ASN A 214 -19.31 -12.88 -21.69
N GLN A 215 -18.83 -12.03 -22.60
CA GLN A 215 -18.87 -10.58 -22.45
C GLN A 215 -20.32 -10.12 -22.65
N ASP A 216 -21.19 -10.35 -21.67
CA ASP A 216 -22.54 -9.77 -21.67
C ASP A 216 -22.65 -8.84 -20.46
N GLY A 217 -22.21 -7.60 -20.70
CA GLY A 217 -22.33 -6.50 -19.75
C GLY A 217 -23.64 -5.78 -20.00
N GLU A 218 -24.57 -5.87 -19.06
CA GLU A 218 -25.72 -4.98 -19.02
C GLU A 218 -25.21 -3.57 -18.71
N ALA A 219 -25.44 -2.67 -19.66
CA ALA A 219 -24.96 -1.29 -19.62
C ALA A 219 -25.85 -0.47 -18.68
N ASP A 220 -25.41 -0.26 -17.44
CA ASP A 220 -25.96 0.82 -16.63
C ASP A 220 -25.51 2.17 -17.21
N SER A 221 -26.46 3.12 -17.21
CA SER A 221 -26.48 4.39 -17.93
C SER A 221 -25.50 5.46 -17.39
N ALA A 222 -24.33 5.06 -16.90
CA ALA A 222 -23.31 5.96 -16.35
C ALA A 222 -21.85 5.52 -16.60
N GLY A 223 -21.55 4.82 -17.70
CA GLY A 223 -20.25 4.89 -18.39
C GLY A 223 -18.95 4.53 -17.64
N LEU A 224 -19.00 4.00 -16.42
CA LEU A 224 -17.83 3.53 -15.66
C LEU A 224 -18.04 2.06 -15.29
N ARG A 225 -17.32 1.17 -15.97
CA ARG A 225 -17.27 -0.26 -15.64
C ARG A 225 -16.71 -0.42 -14.23
N THR A 226 -17.57 -0.69 -13.24
CA THR A 226 -17.12 -1.33 -12.02
C THR A 226 -16.72 -2.77 -12.37
N PRO A 227 -15.47 -3.20 -12.10
CA PRO A 227 -15.06 -4.57 -12.33
C PRO A 227 -15.80 -5.45 -11.33
N GLY A 228 -16.92 -6.03 -11.75
CA GLY A 228 -17.66 -7.03 -10.98
C GLY A 228 -17.47 -8.41 -11.59
N LEU A 229 -17.27 -9.42 -10.75
CA LEU A 229 -17.23 -10.82 -11.18
C LEU A 229 -18.62 -11.43 -11.07
N LYS A 230 -19.10 -12.10 -12.13
CA LYS A 230 -20.37 -12.84 -12.13
C LYS A 230 -20.10 -14.32 -12.39
N ILE A 231 -20.26 -15.14 -11.36
CA ILE A 231 -20.03 -16.59 -11.40
C ILE A 231 -21.37 -17.30 -11.55
N VAL A 232 -21.57 -18.00 -12.67
CA VAL A 232 -22.74 -18.88 -12.90
C VAL A 232 -22.35 -20.30 -12.51
N TYR A 233 -23.08 -20.93 -11.60
CA TYR A 233 -22.66 -22.22 -11.01
C TYR A 233 -23.60 -23.39 -11.29
N TRP A 234 -24.73 -23.13 -11.94
CA TRP A 234 -25.65 -24.15 -12.41
C TRP A 234 -25.82 -23.96 -13.91
N LEU A 235 -25.06 -24.73 -14.70
CA LEU A 235 -25.16 -24.70 -16.15
C LEU A 235 -26.31 -25.63 -16.55
N ASP A 236 -27.39 -25.07 -17.06
CA ASP A 236 -28.39 -25.87 -17.76
C ASP A 236 -27.78 -26.35 -19.07
N LEU A 237 -27.59 -27.67 -19.18
CA LEU A 237 -26.95 -28.32 -20.33
C LEU A 237 -27.75 -28.18 -21.64
N ASP A 238 -28.97 -27.64 -21.57
CA ASP A 238 -29.99 -27.71 -22.62
C ASP A 238 -30.19 -26.40 -23.39
N LYS A 239 -29.14 -25.60 -23.62
CA LYS A 239 -29.18 -24.53 -24.64
C LYS A 239 -29.09 -25.11 -26.05
N ASN A 240 -30.11 -25.85 -26.48
CA ASN A 240 -30.30 -26.21 -27.88
C ASN A 240 -31.77 -26.23 -28.36
N SER A 241 -32.72 -25.72 -27.56
CA SER A 241 -34.09 -25.50 -28.03
C SER A 241 -34.52 -24.05 -27.84
N GLY A 242 -34.82 -23.40 -28.96
CA GLY A 242 -35.23 -22.00 -29.06
C GLY A 242 -36.63 -21.73 -28.52
N THR A 243 -36.85 -21.92 -27.22
CA THR A 243 -38.03 -21.43 -26.50
C THR A 243 -37.57 -20.63 -25.30
N SER A 244 -37.76 -19.32 -25.42
CA SER A 244 -37.39 -18.28 -24.47
C SER A 244 -38.28 -18.30 -23.21
N ASP A 245 -38.01 -19.24 -22.31
CA ASP A 245 -38.45 -19.23 -20.90
C ASP A 245 -37.49 -20.07 -20.02
N SER A 246 -36.18 -20.00 -20.31
CA SER A 246 -35.16 -20.58 -19.44
C SER A 246 -34.97 -19.64 -18.25
N GLY A 247 -35.45 -20.06 -17.08
CA GLY A 247 -35.23 -19.34 -15.82
C GLY A 247 -33.75 -19.00 -15.68
N SER A 248 -33.44 -17.74 -15.35
CA SER A 248 -32.07 -17.26 -15.21
C SER A 248 -31.25 -18.23 -14.37
N CYS A 249 -30.19 -18.82 -14.95
CA CYS A 249 -29.30 -19.71 -14.23
C CYS A 249 -28.78 -19.01 -12.96
N PRO A 250 -28.83 -19.64 -11.78
CA PRO A 250 -28.41 -19.00 -10.54
C PRO A 250 -26.93 -18.61 -10.61
N PHE A 251 -26.64 -17.39 -10.15
CA PHE A 251 -25.30 -16.81 -10.21
C PHE A 251 -24.99 -16.03 -8.93
N ILE A 252 -23.70 -15.91 -8.64
CA ILE A 252 -23.15 -15.06 -7.59
C ILE A 252 -22.42 -13.90 -8.26
N LYS A 253 -22.74 -12.67 -7.86
CA LYS A 253 -22.05 -11.47 -8.29
C LYS A 253 -21.18 -10.96 -7.14
N VAL A 254 -19.89 -10.78 -7.39
CA VAL A 254 -18.92 -10.16 -6.47
C VAL A 254 -18.54 -8.81 -7.06
N GLU A 255 -18.91 -7.72 -6.40
CA GLU A 255 -18.60 -6.38 -6.87
C GLU A 255 -18.20 -5.44 -5.73
N PRO A 256 -17.26 -4.50 -5.98
CA PRO A 256 -17.03 -3.40 -5.07
C PRO A 256 -18.22 -2.44 -5.16
N GLY A 257 -18.88 -2.19 -4.04
CA GLY A 257 -19.94 -1.19 -3.95
C GLY A 257 -19.41 0.24 -4.12
N PRO A 258 -20.31 1.24 -4.21
CA PRO A 258 -19.92 2.66 -4.28
C PRO A 258 -19.18 3.15 -3.02
N ASP A 259 -19.29 2.39 -1.93
CA ASP A 259 -18.61 2.53 -0.65
C ASP A 259 -17.24 1.80 -0.60
N LEU A 260 -16.78 1.24 -1.73
CA LEU A 260 -15.60 0.36 -1.82
C LEU A 260 -15.68 -0.90 -0.95
N GLN A 261 -16.85 -1.20 -0.38
CA GLN A 261 -17.08 -2.44 0.33
C GLN A 261 -17.44 -3.54 -0.66
N ILE A 262 -16.77 -4.69 -0.54
CA ILE A 262 -16.99 -5.82 -1.43
C ILE A 262 -18.29 -6.52 -1.05
N LYS A 263 -19.24 -6.54 -1.98
CA LYS A 263 -20.55 -7.16 -1.80
C LYS A 263 -20.63 -8.43 -2.64
N CYS A 264 -21.07 -9.51 -2.01
CA CYS A 264 -21.37 -10.77 -2.69
C CYS A 264 -22.89 -10.94 -2.72
N LEU A 265 -23.48 -10.83 -3.91
CA LEU A 265 -24.92 -10.91 -4.11
C LEU A 265 -25.28 -12.20 -4.84
N HIS A 266 -26.31 -12.88 -4.35
CA HIS A 266 -26.88 -14.04 -5.03
C HIS A 266 -28.08 -13.62 -5.87
N SER A 267 -28.23 -14.17 -7.08
CA SER A 267 -29.28 -13.77 -8.01
C SER A 267 -30.71 -14.09 -7.53
N THR A 268 -30.85 -15.11 -6.70
CA THR A 268 -32.13 -15.55 -6.14
C THR A 268 -32.09 -15.57 -4.61
N PHE A 269 -33.28 -15.48 -3.99
CA PHE A 269 -33.40 -15.66 -2.55
C PHE A 269 -33.01 -17.09 -2.16
N VAL A 270 -32.10 -17.21 -1.20
CA VAL A 270 -31.61 -18.50 -0.70
C VAL A 270 -31.59 -18.50 0.82
N ILE A 271 -31.98 -19.63 1.41
CA ILE A 271 -32.08 -19.84 2.85
C ILE A 271 -30.83 -20.56 3.33
N ASP A 272 -30.23 -20.03 4.41
CA ASP A 272 -29.13 -20.71 5.08
C ASP A 272 -29.67 -21.90 5.88
N PRO A 273 -29.17 -23.13 5.62
CA PRO A 273 -29.64 -24.33 6.30
C PRO A 273 -29.39 -24.32 7.83
N LEU A 274 -28.44 -23.53 8.31
CA LEU A 274 -28.08 -23.47 9.72
C LEU A 274 -28.94 -22.47 10.50
N THR A 275 -29.28 -21.34 9.89
CA THR A 275 -30.00 -20.24 10.57
C THR A 275 -31.49 -20.21 10.24
N GLY A 276 -31.91 -20.84 9.13
CA GLY A 276 -33.28 -20.78 8.62
C GLY A 276 -33.70 -19.39 8.14
N LYS A 277 -32.76 -18.44 8.01
CA LYS A 277 -32.96 -17.09 7.49
C LYS A 277 -32.32 -16.94 6.11
N GLU A 278 -32.49 -15.78 5.49
CA GLU A 278 -31.81 -15.42 4.24
C GLU A 278 -30.29 -15.57 4.39
N ALA A 279 -29.64 -16.19 3.41
CA ALA A 279 -28.21 -16.42 3.44
C ALA A 279 -27.45 -15.14 3.03
N GLU A 280 -26.57 -14.68 3.90
CA GLU A 280 -25.64 -13.59 3.62
C GLU A 280 -24.29 -14.15 3.14
N PHE A 281 -23.84 -13.66 1.98
CA PHE A 281 -22.59 -14.03 1.37
C PHE A 281 -21.54 -12.95 1.60
N SER A 282 -20.37 -13.35 2.07
CA SER A 282 -19.23 -12.45 2.31
C SER A 282 -17.94 -13.21 2.05
N LEU A 283 -16.90 -12.47 1.63
CA LEU A 283 -15.54 -12.99 1.51
C LEU A 283 -14.76 -12.72 2.79
N ASP A 284 -13.96 -13.69 3.22
CA ASP A 284 -12.94 -13.46 4.24
C ASP A 284 -11.73 -12.81 3.57
N GLN A 285 -11.46 -11.54 3.92
CA GLN A 285 -10.39 -10.76 3.30
C GLN A 285 -8.99 -11.33 3.61
N ASN A 286 -8.83 -12.04 4.74
CA ASN A 286 -7.56 -12.64 5.13
C ASN A 286 -7.25 -13.93 4.32
N CYS A 287 -8.27 -14.61 3.82
CA CYS A 287 -8.15 -15.86 3.09
C CYS A 287 -9.26 -15.96 2.04
N ILE A 288 -9.00 -15.35 0.89
CA ILE A 288 -9.94 -15.27 -0.22
C ILE A 288 -10.02 -16.64 -0.88
N ASP A 289 -11.25 -17.16 -0.88
CA ASP A 289 -11.56 -18.50 -1.33
C ASP A 289 -12.91 -18.53 -2.06
N VAL A 290 -12.83 -18.35 -3.38
CA VAL A 290 -14.01 -18.32 -4.26
C VAL A 290 -14.72 -19.68 -4.29
N GLU A 291 -13.99 -20.79 -4.16
CA GLU A 291 -14.57 -22.13 -4.13
C GLU A 291 -15.44 -22.34 -2.89
N LYS A 292 -14.95 -21.93 -1.71
CA LYS A 292 -15.73 -22.01 -0.47
C LYS A 292 -16.98 -21.13 -0.52
N LEU A 293 -16.87 -19.94 -1.13
CA LEU A 293 -18.03 -19.07 -1.38
C LEU A 293 -19.06 -19.77 -2.28
N LEU A 294 -18.60 -20.38 -3.37
CA LEU A 294 -19.43 -21.08 -4.34
C LEU A 294 -20.13 -22.30 -3.72
N LEU A 295 -19.41 -23.12 -2.98
CA LEU A 295 -19.94 -24.28 -2.27
C LEU A 295 -21.02 -23.88 -1.25
N ARG A 296 -20.80 -22.76 -0.55
CA ARG A 296 -21.81 -22.22 0.38
C ARG A 296 -23.08 -21.81 -0.37
N ALA A 297 -22.96 -21.13 -1.50
CA ALA A 297 -24.11 -20.74 -2.32
C ALA A 297 -24.87 -21.95 -2.88
N ILE A 298 -24.15 -22.94 -3.42
CA ILE A 298 -24.75 -24.20 -3.89
C ILE A 298 -25.49 -24.91 -2.75
N CYS A 299 -24.92 -24.95 -1.55
CA CYS A 299 -25.55 -25.58 -0.40
C CYS A 299 -26.87 -24.89 -0.01
N CYS A 300 -26.87 -23.55 0.07
CA CYS A 300 -28.06 -22.77 0.39
C CYS A 300 -29.13 -22.89 -0.71
N SER A 301 -28.72 -22.84 -1.98
CA SER A 301 -29.60 -23.05 -3.13
C SER A 301 -30.25 -24.44 -3.12
N ARG A 302 -29.46 -25.49 -2.86
CA ARG A 302 -29.97 -26.87 -2.77
C ARG A 302 -30.96 -27.02 -1.62
N TYR A 303 -30.65 -26.48 -0.45
CA TYR A 303 -31.53 -26.54 0.71
C TYR A 303 -32.86 -25.82 0.45
N THR A 304 -32.82 -24.62 -0.12
CA THR A 304 -34.01 -23.83 -0.47
C THR A 304 -34.90 -24.60 -1.45
N ARG A 305 -34.30 -25.19 -2.49
CA ARG A 305 -35.04 -25.99 -3.47
C ARG A 305 -35.67 -27.24 -2.88
N LEU A 306 -34.97 -27.94 -1.98
CA LEU A 306 -35.51 -29.09 -1.25
C LEU A 306 -36.69 -28.69 -0.35
N LEU A 307 -36.61 -27.52 0.30
CA LEU A 307 -37.68 -27.00 1.14
C LEU A 307 -38.93 -26.65 0.32
N GLU A 308 -38.75 -26.05 -0.87
CA GLU A 308 -39.84 -25.82 -1.82
C GLU A 308 -40.51 -27.12 -2.24
N ILE A 309 -39.73 -28.11 -2.66
CA ILE A 309 -40.25 -29.44 -3.06
C ILE A 309 -41.02 -30.09 -1.91
N GLN A 310 -40.49 -30.01 -0.68
CA GLN A 310 -41.16 -30.55 0.51
C GLN A 310 -42.50 -29.85 0.77
N LYS A 311 -42.57 -28.52 0.62
CA LYS A 311 -43.82 -27.74 0.77
C LYS A 311 -44.84 -28.12 -0.31
N GLU A 312 -44.41 -28.28 -1.56
CA GLU A 312 -45.30 -28.70 -2.65
C GLU A 312 -45.80 -30.14 -2.45
N LEU A 313 -44.95 -31.06 -2.02
CA LEU A 313 -45.36 -32.42 -1.64
C LEU A 313 -46.35 -32.43 -0.48
N ALA A 314 -46.14 -31.59 0.54
CA ALA A 314 -47.06 -31.45 1.67
C ALA A 314 -48.43 -30.92 1.22
N LYS A 315 -48.47 -29.88 0.37
CA LYS A 315 -49.71 -29.37 -0.23
C LYS A 315 -50.45 -30.46 -1.03
N ASN A 316 -49.74 -31.21 -1.87
CA ASN A 316 -50.33 -32.30 -2.64
C ASN A 316 -50.90 -33.41 -1.73
N SER A 317 -50.21 -33.74 -0.62
CA SER A 317 -50.73 -34.70 0.36
C SER A 317 -52.00 -34.20 1.08
N GLN A 318 -52.10 -32.89 1.34
CA GLN A 318 -53.29 -32.25 1.91
C GLN A 318 -54.44 -32.23 0.90
N ILE A 319 -54.16 -31.99 -0.38
CA ILE A 319 -55.14 -32.12 -1.47
C ILE A 319 -55.65 -33.57 -1.51
N CYS A 320 -54.77 -34.58 -1.44
CA CYS A 320 -55.18 -35.98 -1.39
C CYS A 320 -56.01 -36.36 -0.15
N ARG A 321 -55.84 -35.68 0.99
CA ARG A 321 -56.68 -35.88 2.19
C ARG A 321 -58.00 -35.12 2.15
N THR A 322 -58.01 -33.93 1.57
CA THR A 322 -59.21 -33.07 1.46
C THR A 322 -60.15 -33.58 0.38
N MET A 323 -59.60 -34.21 -0.66
CA MET A 323 -60.32 -34.95 -1.69
C MET A 323 -60.65 -36.37 -1.22
N GLY A 324 -61.05 -36.50 0.06
CA GLY A 324 -61.52 -37.72 0.73
C GLY A 324 -62.87 -38.24 0.21
N MET A 325 -63.12 -38.08 -1.09
CA MET A 325 -64.23 -38.71 -1.82
C MET A 325 -63.71 -39.52 -3.02
N PHE A 326 -62.47 -40.04 -2.95
CA PHE A 326 -61.95 -41.07 -3.86
C PHE A 326 -61.21 -42.20 -3.12
N PHE A 327 -61.44 -42.34 -1.81
CA PHE A 327 -60.85 -43.40 -0.98
C PHE A 327 -61.22 -44.83 -1.40
N TYR A 328 -62.17 -45.00 -2.33
CA TYR A 328 -62.58 -46.32 -2.81
C TYR A 328 -61.62 -46.92 -3.86
N ILE A 329 -60.74 -46.13 -4.50
CA ILE A 329 -59.83 -46.65 -5.54
C ILE A 329 -58.42 -46.92 -4.97
N ALA A 330 -57.94 -46.12 -4.01
CA ALA A 330 -56.61 -46.31 -3.42
C ALA A 330 -56.49 -47.58 -2.54
N MET A 331 -57.61 -48.10 -2.02
CA MET A 331 -57.62 -49.32 -1.21
C MET A 331 -57.44 -50.60 -2.05
N GLN A 332 -57.62 -50.53 -3.38
CA GLN A 332 -57.38 -51.65 -4.32
C GLN A 332 -55.92 -51.74 -4.80
N MET A 333 -55.13 -50.66 -4.71
CA MET A 333 -53.72 -50.66 -5.13
C MET A 333 -52.71 -50.77 -3.97
N ASN A 334 -53.19 -51.04 -2.76
CA ASN A 334 -52.35 -51.37 -1.60
C ASN A 334 -51.84 -52.81 -1.64
N LEU A 335 -51.50 -53.32 -2.84
CA LEU A 335 -50.82 -54.59 -3.01
C LEU A 335 -49.39 -54.35 -3.53
N LYS A 336 -48.45 -54.38 -2.59
CA LYS A 336 -47.03 -54.71 -2.75
C LYS A 336 -46.12 -53.66 -3.39
N LEU A 337 -45.69 -52.69 -2.59
CA LEU A 337 -44.31 -52.18 -2.67
C LEU A 337 -43.74 -52.05 -1.26
N THR A 338 -43.49 -53.20 -0.66
CA THR A 338 -42.69 -53.36 0.55
C THR A 338 -41.23 -53.20 0.16
N ILE A 339 -40.69 -51.98 0.21
CA ILE A 339 -39.24 -51.77 0.12
C ILE A 339 -38.67 -51.80 1.54
N LYS A 340 -37.98 -52.90 1.83
CA LYS A 340 -37.12 -53.13 2.99
C LYS A 340 -36.23 -51.93 3.27
N ARG A 341 -36.25 -51.45 4.52
CA ARG A 341 -35.15 -50.68 5.11
C ARG A 341 -33.88 -51.55 5.10
N TYR A 342 -32.77 -50.98 4.67
CA TYR A 342 -31.44 -51.33 5.16
C TYR A 342 -30.82 -50.07 5.78
N PRO A 343 -30.31 -50.14 7.02
CA PRO A 343 -29.40 -49.13 7.54
C PRO A 343 -27.95 -49.46 7.15
N ASP A 344 -27.10 -48.44 7.28
CA ASP A 344 -25.64 -48.47 7.31
C ASP A 344 -24.89 -48.53 5.96
N LEU A 345 -24.35 -47.38 5.54
CA LEU A 345 -22.91 -47.10 5.50
C LEU A 345 -22.63 -45.59 5.46
#